data_AF-A0A7J4AYY7-F1
#
_entry.id   AF-A0A7J4AYY7-F1
#
_cell.length_a   1.000
_cell.length_b   1.000
_cell.length_c   1.000
_cell.angle_alpha   90.00
_cell.angle_beta   90.00
_cell.angle_gamma   90.00
#
_symmetry.space_group_name_H-M   'P 1'
#
loop_
_entity.id
_entity.type
_entity.pdbx_description
1 polymer ?
#
loop_
_entity_poly.entity_id
_entity_poly.type
_entity_poly.pdbx_seq_one_letter_code
_entity_poly.pdbx_strand_id
1 'polypeptide(L)'
;PVLPNLRGELSWREEFYRFPNETIRQKHGDCEDQATLLTSMILCYSKEKYSTWVVEWISKDVGHAAVAIPVSNGELTILDPAGRFYTSDNRGKISSKDVRFAVEEWLDYWRKQGYSDTRISIVFSKDFYKEFLSTEEFIQWFLKS
;
A
#
# COMPACT_ATOMS: atom_id res chain seq x y z
N PRO A 1 10.08 -2.70 21.21
CA PRO A 1 10.67 -2.23 19.94
C PRO A 1 11.92 -1.38 20.22
N VAL A 2 13.03 -1.65 19.52
CA VAL A 2 14.20 -0.77 19.50
C VAL A 2 13.84 0.41 18.60
N LEU A 3 13.88 1.62 19.12
CA LEU A 3 13.53 2.84 18.38
C LEU A 3 14.73 3.36 17.59
N PRO A 4 14.55 3.80 16.33
CA PRO A 4 15.63 4.36 15.53
C PRO A 4 16.08 5.73 16.05
N ASN A 5 17.37 6.02 15.85
CA ASN A 5 17.98 7.28 16.25
C ASN A 5 17.57 8.37 15.24
N LEU A 6 16.72 9.31 15.67
CA LEU A 6 16.19 10.39 14.83
C LEU A 6 17.23 11.52 14.69
N ARG A 7 17.80 11.70 13.50
CA ARG A 7 18.55 12.91 13.11
C ARG A 7 17.85 13.57 11.93
N GLY A 8 16.96 14.52 12.23
CA GLY A 8 16.19 15.32 11.27
C GLY A 8 15.25 16.28 12.01
N GLU A 9 14.67 17.26 11.32
CA GLU A 9 13.59 18.08 11.88
C GLU A 9 12.38 17.22 12.20
N LEU A 10 11.89 17.35 13.43
CA LEU A 10 10.74 16.61 13.97
C LEU A 10 9.45 17.17 13.34
N SER A 11 8.89 16.46 12.37
CA SER A 11 7.49 16.64 11.99
C SER A 11 6.63 15.63 12.74
N TRP A 12 5.70 16.13 13.55
CA TRP A 12 4.68 15.30 14.17
C TRP A 12 3.60 15.01 13.12
N ARG A 13 3.55 13.77 12.60
CA ARG A 13 2.33 13.23 11.97
C ARG A 13 1.63 12.39 13.02
N GLU A 14 0.41 12.75 13.38
CA GLU A 14 -0.47 11.86 14.14
C GLU A 14 -1.01 10.77 13.20
N GLU A 15 -0.20 9.74 12.95
CA GLU A 15 -0.67 8.50 12.34
C GLU A 15 -0.82 7.45 13.44
N PHE A 16 -2.06 7.05 13.72
CA PHE A 16 -2.37 6.02 14.71
C PHE A 16 -2.77 4.74 13.97
N TYR A 17 -1.79 3.90 13.66
CA TYR A 17 -2.02 2.58 13.07
C TYR A 17 -2.80 1.71 14.07
N ARG A 18 -4.07 1.40 13.80
CA ARG A 18 -4.86 0.49 14.64
C ARG A 18 -4.57 -0.95 14.27
N PHE A 19 -4.66 -1.82 15.26
CA PHE A 19 -4.64 -3.24 14.96
C PHE A 19 -5.93 -3.66 14.22
N PRO A 20 -5.87 -4.66 13.32
CA PRO A 20 -7.04 -5.16 12.58
C PRO A 20 -8.26 -5.51 13.45
N ASN A 21 -8.01 -6.06 14.64
CA ASN A 21 -9.07 -6.37 15.61
C ASN A 21 -9.73 -5.10 16.19
N GLU A 22 -9.02 -3.98 16.25
CA GLU A 22 -9.55 -2.69 16.67
C GLU A 22 -10.38 -2.03 15.57
N THR A 23 -9.90 -2.10 14.32
CA THR A 23 -10.65 -1.64 13.13
C THR A 23 -11.97 -2.39 12.97
N ILE A 24 -11.97 -3.73 13.12
CA ILE A 24 -13.20 -4.54 13.14
C ILE A 24 -14.12 -4.14 14.30
N ARG A 25 -13.57 -3.99 15.52
CA ARG A 25 -14.33 -3.67 16.73
C ARG A 25 -15.02 -2.30 16.63
N GLN A 26 -14.34 -1.33 16.02
CA GLN A 26 -14.84 0.04 15.90
C GLN A 26 -15.64 0.28 14.61
N LYS A 27 -15.62 -0.66 13.65
CA LYS A 27 -16.26 -0.54 12.32
C LYS A 27 -15.82 0.68 11.51
N HIS A 28 -14.69 1.27 11.86
CA HIS A 28 -14.16 2.48 11.23
C HIS A 28 -12.63 2.51 11.38
N GLY A 29 -11.97 3.00 10.34
CA GLY A 29 -10.53 3.23 10.24
C GLY A 29 -10.21 3.99 8.96
N ASP A 30 -9.11 4.73 8.97
CA ASP A 30 -8.56 5.44 7.81
C ASP A 30 -7.94 4.47 6.80
N CYS A 31 -7.13 4.97 5.86
CA CYS A 31 -6.58 4.13 4.80
C CYS A 31 -5.65 3.03 5.33
N GLU A 32 -4.82 3.35 6.31
CA GLU A 32 -3.85 2.47 6.95
C GLU A 32 -4.55 1.34 7.68
N ASP A 33 -5.62 1.66 8.42
CA ASP A 33 -6.43 0.70 9.15
C ASP A 33 -7.13 -0.29 8.20
N GLN A 34 -7.73 0.21 7.11
CA GLN A 34 -8.43 -0.64 6.14
C GLN A 34 -7.47 -1.51 5.34
N ALA A 35 -6.31 -0.97 4.94
CA ALA A 35 -5.28 -1.72 4.25
C ALA A 35 -4.67 -2.82 5.14
N THR A 36 -4.39 -2.50 6.41
CA THR A 36 -3.82 -3.47 7.37
C THR A 36 -4.82 -4.59 7.69
N LEU A 37 -6.10 -4.26 7.83
CA LEU A 37 -7.16 -5.24 8.00
C LEU A 37 -7.29 -6.18 6.78
N LEU A 38 -7.36 -5.62 5.57
CA LEU A 38 -7.49 -6.41 4.35
C LEU A 38 -6.26 -7.31 4.13
N THR A 39 -5.05 -6.78 4.35
CA THR A 39 -3.79 -7.56 4.34
C THR A 39 -3.88 -8.75 5.29
N SER A 40 -4.36 -8.52 6.52
CA SER A 40 -4.50 -9.58 7.53
C SER A 40 -5.52 -10.64 7.13
N MET A 41 -6.65 -10.24 6.53
CA MET A 41 -7.65 -11.16 6.02
C MET A 41 -7.10 -12.04 4.89
N ILE A 42 -6.41 -11.44 3.91
CA ILE A 42 -5.83 -12.19 2.79
C ILE A 42 -4.81 -13.20 3.29
N LEU A 43 -3.90 -12.80 4.17
CA LEU A 43 -2.89 -13.70 4.75
C LEU A 43 -3.55 -14.85 5.54
N CYS A 44 -4.54 -14.55 6.37
CA CYS A 44 -5.25 -15.55 7.17
C CYS A 44 -5.97 -16.58 6.30
N TYR A 45 -6.79 -16.14 5.34
CA TYR A 45 -7.60 -17.05 4.51
C TYR A 45 -6.79 -17.77 3.44
N SER A 46 -5.68 -17.19 2.96
CA SER A 46 -4.75 -17.86 2.05
C SER A 46 -3.77 -18.78 2.75
N LYS A 47 -3.75 -18.82 4.08
CA LYS A 47 -2.72 -19.51 4.90
C LYS A 47 -1.31 -19.05 4.52
N GLU A 48 -1.15 -17.74 4.32
CA GLU A 48 0.11 -17.09 3.93
C GLU A 48 0.70 -17.61 2.61
N LYS A 49 -0.12 -18.23 1.75
CA LYS A 49 0.31 -18.74 0.44
C LYS A 49 0.73 -17.62 -0.50
N TYR A 50 0.14 -16.44 -0.36
CA TYR A 50 0.41 -15.29 -1.22
C TYR A 50 1.06 -14.18 -0.40
N SER A 51 2.19 -13.66 -0.88
CA SER A 51 2.76 -12.42 -0.36
C SER A 51 1.71 -11.32 -0.42
N THR A 52 1.56 -10.57 0.66
CA THR A 52 0.60 -9.46 0.75
C THR A 52 1.20 -8.39 1.63
N TRP A 53 1.21 -7.17 1.11
CA TRP A 53 1.87 -6.03 1.73
C TRP A 53 0.89 -4.86 1.82
N VAL A 54 1.14 -3.95 2.75
CA VAL A 54 0.60 -2.59 2.65
C VAL A 54 1.58 -1.76 1.82
N VAL A 55 1.05 -0.96 0.91
CA VAL A 55 1.79 -0.01 0.07
C VAL A 55 1.20 1.38 0.27
N GLU A 56 2.06 2.38 0.36
CA GLU A 56 1.66 3.76 0.55
C GLU A 56 2.23 4.67 -0.53
N TRP A 57 1.38 5.57 -1.02
CA TRP A 57 1.84 6.74 -1.74
C TRP A 57 1.79 7.97 -0.83
N ILE A 58 2.71 8.91 -1.05
CA ILE A 58 2.65 10.25 -0.48
C ILE A 58 2.60 11.30 -1.57
N SER A 59 1.94 12.40 -1.26
CA SER A 59 2.04 13.69 -1.93
C SER A 59 2.71 14.70 -0.98
N LYS A 60 2.69 15.98 -1.34
CA LYS A 60 3.25 17.04 -0.51
C LYS A 60 2.63 17.10 0.89
N ASP A 61 1.31 16.91 0.99
CA ASP A 61 0.55 17.20 2.21
C ASP A 61 -0.17 15.97 2.78
N VAL A 62 -0.30 14.88 2.01
CA VAL A 62 -1.14 13.72 2.36
C VAL A 62 -0.46 12.40 1.98
N GLY A 63 -0.67 11.36 2.78
CA GLY A 63 -0.35 9.97 2.46
C GLY A 63 -1.62 9.13 2.29
N HIS A 64 -1.51 7.98 1.63
CA HIS A 64 -2.62 7.05 1.52
C HIS A 64 -2.12 5.61 1.35
N ALA A 65 -2.73 4.69 2.09
CA ALA A 65 -2.39 3.27 2.11
C ALA A 65 -3.37 2.41 1.29
N ALA A 66 -2.83 1.37 0.66
CA ALA A 66 -3.57 0.30 0.00
C ALA A 66 -2.88 -1.05 0.22
N VAL A 67 -3.48 -2.13 -0.28
CA VAL A 67 -2.90 -3.47 -0.28
C VAL A 67 -2.22 -3.75 -1.61
N ALA A 68 -1.00 -4.25 -1.56
CA ALA A 68 -0.22 -4.74 -2.70
C ALA A 68 -0.07 -6.26 -2.61
N ILE A 69 -0.43 -6.97 -3.68
CA ILE A 69 -0.28 -8.43 -3.82
C ILE A 69 0.63 -8.68 -5.02
N PRO A 70 1.90 -9.04 -4.79
CA PRO A 70 2.80 -9.48 -5.86
C PRO A 70 2.29 -10.75 -6.51
N VAL A 71 2.38 -10.80 -7.83
CA VAL A 71 2.03 -11.96 -8.66
C VAL A 71 3.26 -12.35 -9.49
N SER A 72 3.29 -13.58 -10.00
CA SER A 72 4.39 -14.07 -10.83
C SER A 72 4.65 -13.15 -12.04
N ASN A 73 5.90 -13.15 -12.53
CA ASN A 73 6.35 -12.42 -13.73
C ASN A 73 6.35 -10.88 -13.60
N GLY A 74 6.62 -10.36 -12.39
CA GLY A 74 6.73 -8.91 -12.19
C GLY A 74 5.38 -8.20 -12.22
N GLU A 75 4.29 -8.93 -12.01
CA GLU A 75 2.95 -8.37 -11.94
C GLU A 75 2.53 -8.02 -10.52
N LEU A 76 1.66 -7.02 -10.38
CA LEU A 76 1.14 -6.53 -9.12
C LEU A 76 -0.39 -6.38 -9.21
N THR A 77 -1.07 -6.76 -8.14
CA THR A 77 -2.46 -6.38 -7.88
C THR A 77 -2.49 -5.39 -6.73
N ILE A 78 -3.14 -4.24 -6.93
CA ILE A 78 -3.41 -3.26 -5.88
C ILE A 78 -4.89 -3.32 -5.51
N LEU A 79 -5.19 -3.37 -4.21
CA LEU A 79 -6.54 -3.28 -3.67
C LEU A 79 -6.60 -2.11 -2.68
N ASP A 80 -7.37 -1.09 -2.99
CA ASP A 80 -7.48 0.15 -2.23
C ASP A 80 -8.91 0.29 -1.69
N PRO A 81 -9.21 -0.28 -0.51
CA PRO A 81 -10.56 -0.27 0.06
C PRO A 81 -11.04 1.15 0.40
N ALA A 82 -10.14 2.01 0.90
CA ALA A 82 -10.46 3.39 1.27
C ALA A 82 -10.67 4.27 0.03
N GLY A 83 -9.87 4.05 -1.02
CA GLY A 83 -9.98 4.73 -2.31
C GLY A 83 -11.02 4.15 -3.26
N ARG A 84 -11.58 2.96 -2.97
CA ARG A 84 -12.47 2.22 -3.89
C ARG A 84 -11.82 1.94 -5.25
N PHE A 85 -10.51 1.72 -5.26
CA PHE A 85 -9.75 1.33 -6.43
C PHE A 85 -9.29 -0.12 -6.32
N TYR A 86 -9.21 -0.82 -7.44
CA TYR A 86 -8.51 -2.10 -7.53
C TYR A 86 -7.97 -2.30 -8.94
N THR A 87 -6.85 -3.01 -9.06
CA THR A 87 -6.34 -3.45 -10.36
C THR A 87 -7.35 -4.36 -11.02
N SER A 88 -7.84 -3.96 -12.19
CA SER A 88 -8.86 -4.70 -12.93
C SER A 88 -8.47 -5.02 -14.36
N ASP A 89 -9.02 -6.10 -14.89
CA ASP A 89 -9.01 -6.40 -16.32
C ASP A 89 -9.98 -5.48 -17.10
N ASN A 90 -10.01 -5.63 -18.42
CA ASN A 90 -10.90 -4.87 -19.31
C ASN A 90 -12.40 -5.17 -19.10
N ARG A 91 -12.74 -6.15 -18.25
CA ARG A 91 -14.12 -6.51 -17.87
C ARG A 91 -14.46 -6.03 -16.46
N GLY A 92 -13.58 -5.26 -15.82
CA GLY A 92 -13.75 -4.77 -14.46
C GLY A 92 -13.62 -5.86 -13.39
N LYS A 93 -13.01 -7.00 -13.69
CA LYS A 93 -12.72 -8.03 -12.68
C LYS A 93 -11.35 -7.80 -12.07
N ILE A 94 -11.21 -8.12 -10.77
CA ILE A 94 -9.91 -8.09 -10.09
C ILE A 94 -8.90 -8.92 -10.89
N SER A 95 -7.75 -8.34 -11.17
CA SER A 95 -6.67 -8.92 -11.97
C SER A 95 -5.30 -8.43 -11.47
N SER A 96 -4.23 -8.93 -12.05
CA SER A 96 -2.88 -8.40 -11.97
C SER A 96 -2.49 -7.70 -13.29
N LYS A 97 -1.51 -6.81 -13.21
CA LYS A 97 -0.84 -6.16 -14.36
C LYS A 97 0.64 -6.05 -14.06
N ASP A 98 1.46 -5.85 -15.09
CA ASP A 98 2.86 -5.45 -14.89
C ASP A 98 2.96 -4.30 -13.87
N VAL A 99 3.93 -4.42 -12.95
CA VAL A 99 4.04 -3.54 -11.77
C VAL A 99 4.03 -2.06 -12.14
N ARG A 100 4.65 -1.67 -13.26
CA ARG A 100 4.70 -0.27 -13.68
C ARG A 100 3.31 0.21 -14.04
N PHE A 101 2.55 -0.59 -14.78
CA PHE A 101 1.16 -0.26 -15.13
C PHE A 101 0.25 -0.25 -13.90
N ALA A 102 0.34 -1.25 -13.02
CA ALA A 102 -0.50 -1.32 -11.82
C ALA A 102 -0.30 -0.11 -10.91
N VAL A 103 0.96 0.27 -10.66
CA VAL A 103 1.30 1.45 -9.85
C VAL A 103 0.87 2.74 -10.53
N GLU A 104 1.18 2.89 -11.82
CA GLU A 104 0.85 4.13 -12.53
C GLU A 104 -0.66 4.36 -12.62
N GLU A 105 -1.45 3.31 -12.86
CA GLU A 105 -2.92 3.40 -12.83
C GLU A 105 -3.45 3.80 -11.46
N TRP A 106 -2.88 3.28 -10.38
CA TRP A 106 -3.29 3.63 -9.02
C TRP A 106 -2.90 5.07 -8.65
N LEU A 107 -1.69 5.51 -8.98
CA LEU A 107 -1.27 6.90 -8.76
C LEU A 107 -2.11 7.86 -9.63
N ASP A 108 -2.38 7.51 -10.88
CA ASP A 108 -3.22 8.30 -11.78
C ASP A 108 -4.66 8.42 -11.29
N TYR A 109 -5.20 7.36 -10.70
CA TYR A 109 -6.50 7.38 -10.04
C TYR A 109 -6.55 8.48 -8.97
N TRP A 110 -5.54 8.56 -8.10
CA TRP A 110 -5.47 9.59 -7.06
C TRP A 110 -5.17 10.99 -7.59
N ARG A 111 -4.34 11.11 -8.64
CA ARG A 111 -4.12 12.40 -9.31
C ARG A 111 -5.41 12.98 -9.88
N LYS A 112 -6.29 12.15 -10.45
CA LYS A 112 -7.61 12.57 -10.92
C LYS A 112 -8.54 13.04 -9.80
N GLN A 113 -8.28 12.63 -8.56
CA GLN A 113 -9.01 13.09 -7.37
C GLN A 113 -8.40 14.37 -6.75
N GLY A 114 -7.35 14.94 -7.36
CA GLY A 114 -6.75 16.21 -6.97
C GLY A 114 -5.43 16.13 -6.20
N TYR A 115 -4.87 14.94 -6.00
CA TYR A 115 -3.57 14.77 -5.33
C TYR A 115 -2.43 14.81 -6.34
N SER A 116 -1.68 15.92 -6.43
CA SER A 116 -0.52 16.01 -7.32
C SER A 116 0.74 15.40 -6.69
N ASP A 117 1.75 15.13 -7.53
CA ASP A 117 3.08 14.70 -7.09
C ASP A 117 3.09 13.43 -6.23
N THR A 118 2.11 12.56 -6.46
CA THR A 118 1.98 11.27 -5.77
C THR A 118 3.11 10.33 -6.17
N ARG A 119 3.78 9.74 -5.18
CA ARG A 119 4.79 8.70 -5.39
C ARG A 119 4.69 7.61 -4.36
N ILE A 120 5.10 6.39 -4.72
CA ILE A 120 5.29 5.33 -3.73
C ILE A 120 6.38 5.76 -2.74
N SER A 121 6.12 5.51 -1.46
CA SER A 121 7.01 5.91 -0.37
C SER A 121 7.34 4.76 0.56
N ILE A 122 6.38 3.89 0.85
CA ILE A 122 6.54 2.84 1.85
C ILE A 122 5.90 1.56 1.35
N VAL A 123 6.53 0.43 1.65
CA VAL A 123 5.91 -0.90 1.64
C VAL A 123 6.26 -1.62 2.93
N PHE A 124 5.27 -2.24 3.57
CA PHE A 124 5.50 -3.05 4.75
C PHE A 124 4.60 -4.28 4.82
N SER A 125 5.04 -5.24 5.62
CA SER A 125 4.30 -6.45 5.97
C SER A 125 4.64 -6.85 7.41
N LYS A 126 4.22 -8.03 7.85
CA LYS A 126 4.60 -8.55 9.16
C LYS A 126 6.13 -8.76 9.32
N ASP A 127 6.85 -8.97 8.22
CA ASP A 127 8.26 -9.41 8.24
C ASP A 127 9.24 -8.31 7.82
N PHE A 128 8.77 -7.22 7.19
CA PHE A 128 9.65 -6.14 6.74
C PHE A 128 8.94 -4.79 6.63
N TYR A 129 9.74 -3.74 6.61
CA TYR A 129 9.36 -2.35 6.34
C TYR A 129 10.44 -1.75 5.43
N LYS A 130 10.03 -1.08 4.35
CA LYS A 130 10.95 -0.48 3.37
C LYS A 130 10.43 0.84 2.86
N GLU A 131 11.32 1.82 2.82
CA GLU A 131 11.06 3.16 2.29
C GLU A 131 11.69 3.33 0.90
N PHE A 132 11.11 4.24 0.13
CA PHE A 132 11.53 4.60 -1.22
C PHE A 132 11.55 6.11 -1.39
N LEU A 133 12.56 6.60 -2.10
CA LEU A 133 12.68 8.00 -2.50
C LEU A 133 11.88 8.30 -3.76
N SER A 134 11.55 7.29 -4.58
CA SER A 134 10.77 7.44 -5.80
C SER A 134 9.96 6.19 -6.15
N THR A 135 8.92 6.37 -6.98
CA THR A 135 8.17 5.25 -7.57
C THR A 135 9.06 4.33 -8.40
N GLU A 136 10.07 4.87 -9.08
CA GLU A 136 11.00 4.04 -9.86
C GLU A 136 11.86 3.15 -8.95
N GLU A 137 12.31 3.66 -7.81
CA GLU A 137 13.04 2.84 -6.83
C GLU A 137 12.20 1.68 -6.32
N PHE A 138 10.91 1.93 -6.04
CA PHE A 138 9.95 0.87 -5.69
C PHE A 138 9.85 -0.18 -6.79
N ILE A 139 9.66 0.23 -8.05
CA ILE A 139 9.55 -0.70 -9.20
C ILE A 139 10.83 -1.53 -9.35
N GLN A 140 12.00 -0.91 -9.25
CA GLN A 140 13.28 -1.61 -9.37
C GLN A 140 13.54 -2.59 -8.22
N TRP A 141 13.07 -2.25 -7.01
CA TRP A 141 13.12 -3.18 -5.88
C TRP A 141 12.15 -4.35 -6.09
N PHE A 142 10.91 -4.08 -6.51
CA PHE A 142 9.89 -5.08 -6.77
C PHE A 142 10.33 -6.13 -7.79
N LEU A 143 10.98 -5.69 -8.87
CA LEU A 143 11.45 -6.58 -9.93
C LEU A 143 12.67 -7.43 -9.53
N LYS A 144 13.28 -7.15 -8.38
CA LYS A 144 14.43 -7.89 -7.84
C LYS A 144 14.09 -8.75 -6.62
N SER A 145 12.90 -8.55 -6.04
CA SER A 145 12.41 -9.25 -4.84
C SER A 145 11.84 -10.63 -5.12
#